data_AF-A0ABD1ZPB2-F1
#
_entry.id   AF-A0ABD1ZPB2-F1
#
_cell.length_a   1.000
_cell.length_b   1.000
_cell.length_c   1.000
_cell.angle_alpha   90.00
_cell.angle_beta   90.00
_cell.angle_gamma   90.00
#
_symmetry.space_group_name_H-M   'P 1'
#
loop_
_entity.id
_entity.type
_entity.pdbx_description
1 polymer ?
#
loop_
_entity_poly.entity_id
_entity_poly.type
_entity_poly.pdbx_seq_one_letter_code
_entity_poly.pdbx_strand_id
1 'polypeptide(L)'
;MATAFALGSAAACLVGTASCSSSSPSERKFVHARNVGFTKSQQLGVRSGNRCSPSRNARKKYFSGAPIASMRDAEQLVKSGVVRNVGPEEISTLLSQGGYKILDVRPLWEREKAYVAGSYHIPLFVEDLSTGLLTMVKKAVQMGQGGWWIGLKLTVKNDNFFEQVKTTVPKGEKLLVVCGEGLRSLLAIEELSDGGYEQLAWLRGGFNNVSDDAVQNVEGPMRLRFATLGGASEYLLKIALFFQKLSSPSQKSEP
;
A
#
# COMPACT_ATOMS: atom_id res chain seq x y z
N MET A 1 -4.39 -38.24 63.14
CA MET A 1 -5.35 -37.11 63.17
C MET A 1 -6.02 -37.10 61.80
N ALA A 2 -7.19 -37.71 61.61
CA ALA A 2 -8.55 -37.14 61.84
C ALA A 2 -8.69 -35.82 61.03
N THR A 3 -9.58 -35.58 60.07
CA THR A 3 -11.03 -35.86 59.81
C THR A 3 -11.31 -35.44 58.34
N ALA A 4 -12.10 -36.08 57.47
CA ALA A 4 -13.57 -36.24 57.36
C ALA A 4 -14.42 -34.94 57.23
N PHE A 5 -15.44 -34.99 56.34
CA PHE A 5 -16.60 -34.08 56.08
C PHE A 5 -16.37 -32.85 55.17
N ALA A 6 -17.29 -32.39 54.29
CA ALA A 6 -18.58 -32.87 53.77
C ALA A 6 -19.22 -31.83 52.79
N LEU A 7 -20.03 -32.33 51.84
CA LEU A 7 -21.35 -31.85 51.35
C LEU A 7 -21.59 -30.36 50.97
N GLY A 8 -22.05 -30.09 49.74
CA GLY A 8 -23.46 -29.78 49.40
C GLY A 8 -23.54 -28.33 48.86
N SER A 9 -24.39 -27.86 47.94
CA SER A 9 -25.76 -28.15 47.49
C SER A 9 -25.96 -27.42 46.12
N ALA A 10 -26.72 -27.94 45.15
CA ALA A 10 -28.09 -27.53 44.75
C ALA A 10 -28.32 -25.99 44.61
N ALA A 11 -29.08 -25.39 43.69
CA ALA A 11 -29.97 -25.78 42.60
C ALA A 11 -30.43 -24.45 41.92
N ALA A 12 -31.00 -24.53 40.70
CA ALA A 12 -32.26 -23.87 40.28
C ALA A 12 -32.29 -23.52 38.79
N CYS A 13 -33.27 -24.13 38.11
CA CYS A 13 -33.83 -23.70 36.82
C CYS A 13 -34.46 -22.30 36.92
N LEU A 14 -34.62 -21.61 35.79
CA LEU A 14 -35.92 -21.04 35.40
C LEU A 14 -35.95 -20.61 33.92
N VAL A 15 -37.13 -20.83 33.36
CA VAL A 15 -37.61 -20.62 31.98
C VAL A 15 -38.23 -19.22 31.87
N GLY A 16 -38.28 -18.63 30.66
CA GLY A 16 -39.19 -17.50 30.36
C GLY A 16 -38.65 -16.54 29.28
N THR A 17 -39.00 -16.71 28.00
CA THR A 17 -40.09 -16.06 27.24
C THR A 17 -39.86 -14.60 26.78
N ALA A 18 -39.80 -14.45 25.44
CA ALA A 18 -40.38 -13.43 24.55
C ALA A 18 -40.58 -11.97 25.00
N SER A 19 -40.20 -11.01 24.13
CA SER A 19 -41.15 -10.32 23.23
C SER A 19 -40.51 -9.13 22.49
N CYS A 20 -40.89 -8.97 21.22
CA CYS A 20 -40.75 -7.73 20.44
C CYS A 20 -41.76 -6.68 20.93
N SER A 21 -41.43 -5.40 20.82
CA SER A 21 -42.45 -4.34 20.65
C SER A 21 -41.85 -3.05 20.07
N SER A 22 -42.47 -2.63 18.98
CA SER A 22 -42.42 -1.35 18.27
C SER A 22 -42.94 -0.17 19.09
N SER A 23 -42.39 1.03 18.86
CA SER A 23 -43.17 2.28 18.92
C SER A 23 -42.42 3.47 18.32
N SER A 24 -43.00 4.06 17.27
CA SER A 24 -42.86 5.46 16.83
C SER A 24 -44.13 6.24 17.25
N PRO A 25 -44.33 7.51 16.83
CA PRO A 25 -43.67 8.76 17.21
C PRO A 25 -44.69 9.72 17.91
N SER A 26 -44.23 10.80 18.55
CA SER A 26 -45.12 11.84 19.10
C SER A 26 -44.88 13.21 18.45
N GLU A 27 -45.92 13.68 17.77
CA GLU A 27 -46.10 15.02 17.19
C GLU A 27 -45.94 16.17 18.20
N ARG A 28 -45.54 17.35 17.70
CA ARG A 28 -46.02 18.64 18.22
C ARG A 28 -46.64 19.47 17.08
N LYS A 29 -47.94 19.73 17.25
CA LYS A 29 -48.79 20.76 16.62
C LYS A 29 -48.29 22.16 17.06
N PHE A 30 -48.59 23.32 16.47
CA PHE A 30 -49.68 23.89 15.66
C PHE A 30 -49.10 25.22 15.10
N VAL A 31 -49.57 25.85 14.01
CA VAL A 31 -50.56 26.96 14.01
C VAL A 31 -50.87 27.37 12.54
N HIS A 32 -52.15 27.67 12.32
CA HIS A 32 -52.85 28.36 11.20
C HIS A 32 -52.08 29.57 10.58
N ALA A 33 -52.32 30.04 9.34
CA ALA A 33 -53.60 30.36 8.70
C ALA A 33 -53.48 30.55 7.17
N ARG A 34 -54.64 30.58 6.52
CA ARG A 34 -54.92 30.74 5.08
C ARG A 34 -54.65 32.16 4.57
N ASN A 35 -54.31 32.30 3.27
CA ASN A 35 -55.13 33.10 2.36
C ASN A 35 -54.84 32.87 0.87
N VAL A 36 -55.92 33.01 0.10
CA VAL A 36 -56.13 32.89 -1.35
C VAL A 36 -55.51 34.07 -2.11
N GLY A 37 -55.01 33.84 -3.33
CA GLY A 37 -54.54 34.91 -4.21
C GLY A 37 -54.03 34.46 -5.57
N PHE A 38 -54.87 34.71 -6.58
CA PHE A 38 -54.66 34.63 -8.03
C PHE A 38 -53.40 35.40 -8.50
N THR A 39 -52.65 34.87 -9.47
CA THR A 39 -52.19 35.52 -10.73
C THR A 39 -50.81 35.06 -11.27
N LYS A 40 -50.85 34.67 -12.55
CA LYS A 40 -49.92 34.99 -13.67
C LYS A 40 -48.47 34.47 -13.65
N SER A 41 -48.10 34.02 -14.86
CA SER A 41 -46.79 34.20 -15.51
C SER A 41 -45.75 33.08 -15.37
N GLN A 42 -45.60 32.34 -16.47
CA GLN A 42 -44.34 32.06 -17.17
C GLN A 42 -43.10 31.79 -16.30
N GLN A 43 -42.57 30.57 -16.38
CA GLN A 43 -41.34 30.29 -17.15
C GLN A 43 -41.02 28.79 -17.14
N LEU A 44 -40.47 28.35 -18.27
CA LEU A 44 -40.03 27.00 -18.57
C LEU A 44 -39.07 26.47 -17.50
N GLY A 45 -39.57 25.56 -16.67
CA GLY A 45 -38.73 24.71 -15.82
C GLY A 45 -38.05 23.65 -16.68
N VAL A 46 -36.78 23.89 -17.03
CA VAL A 46 -35.86 22.86 -17.48
C VAL A 46 -35.84 21.78 -16.39
N ARG A 47 -36.53 20.67 -16.63
CA ARG A 47 -36.35 19.43 -15.88
C ARG A 47 -34.91 19.00 -16.15
N SER A 48 -34.02 19.40 -15.26
CA SER A 48 -32.72 18.75 -15.05
C SER A 48 -33.01 17.30 -14.71
N GLY A 49 -33.15 16.46 -15.74
CA GLY A 49 -33.11 15.02 -15.59
C GLY A 49 -31.83 14.70 -14.83
N ASN A 50 -31.99 14.00 -13.71
CA ASN A 50 -30.89 13.34 -13.03
C ASN A 50 -30.16 12.50 -14.07
N ARG A 51 -29.06 13.03 -14.61
CA ARG A 51 -28.08 12.22 -15.29
C ARG A 51 -27.49 11.33 -14.21
N CYS A 52 -28.04 10.13 -14.10
CA CYS A 52 -27.32 8.99 -13.60
C CYS A 52 -25.94 9.03 -14.26
N SER A 53 -24.92 9.31 -13.46
CA SER A 53 -23.54 9.13 -13.88
C SER A 53 -23.42 7.71 -14.44
N PRO A 54 -22.80 7.52 -15.62
CA PRO A 54 -22.69 6.21 -16.23
C PRO A 54 -22.06 5.25 -15.22
N SER A 55 -22.70 4.10 -15.05
CA SER A 55 -22.20 2.97 -14.26
C SER A 55 -20.70 2.79 -14.47
N ARG A 56 -19.95 2.88 -13.37
CA ARG A 56 -18.50 2.70 -13.32
C ARG A 56 -18.16 1.35 -13.96
N ASN A 57 -17.46 1.43 -15.08
CA ASN A 57 -16.66 0.41 -15.73
C ASN A 57 -16.70 -0.99 -15.11
N ALA A 58 -17.15 -1.97 -15.89
CA ALA A 58 -16.84 -3.37 -15.67
C ALA A 58 -15.30 -3.52 -15.54
N ARG A 59 -14.82 -3.59 -14.29
CA ARG A 59 -13.39 -3.67 -13.97
C ARG A 59 -12.84 -4.91 -14.66
N LYS A 60 -11.84 -4.76 -15.53
CA LYS A 60 -11.16 -5.90 -16.15
C LYS A 60 -10.57 -6.71 -15.00
N LYS A 61 -10.97 -7.98 -14.91
CA LYS A 61 -10.49 -8.91 -13.90
C LYS A 61 -9.34 -9.74 -14.48
N TYR A 62 -8.39 -10.12 -13.65
CA TYR A 62 -7.53 -11.26 -13.94
C TYR A 62 -8.38 -12.52 -14.11
N PHE A 63 -7.82 -13.58 -14.70
CA PHE A 63 -8.49 -14.88 -14.81
C PHE A 63 -8.91 -15.45 -13.43
N SER A 64 -8.24 -15.01 -12.36
CA SER A 64 -8.53 -15.30 -10.95
C SER A 64 -9.66 -14.44 -10.33
N GLY A 65 -10.30 -13.55 -11.08
CA GLY A 65 -11.45 -12.77 -10.61
C GLY A 65 -11.12 -11.49 -9.82
N ALA A 66 -9.84 -11.24 -9.52
CA ALA A 66 -9.38 -10.00 -8.89
C ALA A 66 -9.33 -8.84 -9.90
N PRO A 67 -9.68 -7.61 -9.51
CA PRO A 67 -9.55 -6.45 -10.38
C PRO A 67 -8.09 -6.19 -10.80
N ILE A 68 -7.89 -5.72 -12.03
CA ILE A 68 -6.56 -5.25 -12.46
C ILE A 68 -6.25 -3.92 -11.77
N ALA A 69 -5.17 -3.90 -11.00
CA ALA A 69 -4.64 -2.68 -10.39
C ALA A 69 -4.23 -1.64 -11.45
N SER A 70 -4.68 -0.40 -11.32
CA SER A 70 -4.33 0.76 -12.13
C SER A 70 -3.68 1.90 -11.33
N MET A 71 -2.58 2.45 -11.83
CA MET A 71 -1.88 3.56 -11.15
C MET A 71 -2.79 4.78 -10.86
N ARG A 72 -3.80 5.03 -11.70
CA ARG A 72 -4.74 6.13 -11.50
C ARG A 72 -5.62 5.92 -10.28
N ASP A 73 -6.06 4.69 -10.06
CA ASP A 73 -6.89 4.34 -8.92
C ASP A 73 -6.05 4.37 -7.64
N ALA A 74 -4.83 3.85 -7.68
CA ALA A 74 -3.88 3.97 -6.59
C ALA A 74 -3.60 5.44 -6.20
N GLU A 75 -3.37 6.32 -7.17
CA GLU A 75 -3.23 7.76 -6.92
C GLU A 75 -4.50 8.38 -6.33
N GLN A 76 -5.68 7.95 -6.78
CA GLN A 76 -6.95 8.43 -6.22
C GLN A 76 -7.10 8.02 -4.76
N LEU A 77 -6.69 6.81 -4.37
CA LEU A 77 -6.70 6.35 -2.97
C LEU A 77 -5.80 7.20 -2.07
N VAL A 78 -4.64 7.61 -2.59
CA VAL A 78 -3.73 8.52 -1.89
C VAL A 78 -4.34 9.93 -1.81
N LYS A 79 -4.93 10.44 -2.91
CA LYS A 79 -5.58 11.75 -2.96
C LYS A 79 -6.83 11.83 -2.08
N SER A 80 -7.58 10.73 -1.97
CA SER A 80 -8.77 10.63 -1.12
C SER A 80 -8.42 10.43 0.36
N GLY A 81 -7.14 10.26 0.70
CA GLY A 81 -6.67 10.07 2.08
C GLY A 81 -6.99 8.71 2.68
N VAL A 82 -7.44 7.74 1.86
CA VAL A 82 -7.65 6.34 2.30
C VAL A 82 -6.29 5.71 2.61
N VAL A 83 -5.30 6.01 1.79
CA VAL A 83 -3.91 5.59 1.98
C VAL A 83 -3.12 6.80 2.49
N ARG A 84 -2.40 6.61 3.59
CA ARG A 84 -1.56 7.67 4.14
C ARG A 84 -0.36 7.94 3.23
N ASN A 85 -0.25 9.16 2.71
CA ASN A 85 0.95 9.61 2.01
C ASN A 85 2.04 9.96 3.03
N VAL A 86 3.23 9.36 2.91
CA VAL A 86 4.36 9.54 3.82
C VAL A 86 5.52 10.17 3.05
N GLY A 87 5.99 11.31 3.54
CA GLY A 87 7.21 11.97 3.04
C GLY A 87 8.48 11.23 3.51
N PRO A 88 9.62 11.38 2.80
CA PRO A 88 10.86 10.71 3.17
C PRO A 88 11.36 11.10 4.57
N GLU A 89 11.12 12.34 5.00
CA GLU A 89 11.45 12.87 6.32
C GLU A 89 10.62 12.26 7.46
N GLU A 90 9.38 11.83 7.18
CA GLU A 90 8.45 11.33 8.20
C GLU A 90 8.67 9.84 8.52
N ILE A 91 9.42 9.12 7.69
CA ILE A 91 9.61 7.66 7.80
C ILE A 91 10.15 7.28 9.18
N SER A 92 11.18 7.98 9.67
CA SER A 92 11.85 7.66 10.94
C SER A 92 10.87 7.69 12.11
N THR A 93 10.02 8.71 12.13
CA THR A 93 8.98 8.92 13.13
C THR A 93 7.88 7.87 12.98
N LEU A 94 7.49 7.55 11.75
CA LEU A 94 6.44 6.58 11.46
C LEU A 94 6.84 5.14 11.80
N LEU A 95 8.11 4.77 11.64
CA LEU A 95 8.65 3.49 12.07
C LEU A 95 8.79 3.41 13.60
N SER A 96 9.32 4.47 14.22
CA SER A 96 9.61 4.46 15.67
C SER A 96 8.36 4.64 16.53
N GLN A 97 7.44 5.53 16.16
CA GLN A 97 6.25 5.89 16.94
C GLN A 97 4.95 5.36 16.33
N GLY A 98 4.89 5.29 14.99
CA GLY A 98 3.67 4.89 14.28
C GLY A 98 3.39 3.38 14.33
N GLY A 99 4.40 2.56 14.67
CA GLY A 99 4.30 1.10 14.72
C GLY A 99 4.04 0.47 13.35
N TYR A 100 4.45 1.13 12.28
CA TYR A 100 4.30 0.59 10.93
C TYR A 100 5.41 -0.41 10.63
N LYS A 101 5.05 -1.54 10.03
CA LYS A 101 6.01 -2.46 9.44
C LYS A 101 6.20 -2.17 7.96
N ILE A 102 7.43 -2.31 7.51
CA ILE A 102 7.80 -2.11 6.11
C ILE A 102 7.44 -3.35 5.31
N LEU A 103 6.72 -3.14 4.21
CA LEU A 103 6.50 -4.13 3.15
C LEU A 103 7.28 -3.70 1.91
N ASP A 104 8.40 -4.36 1.68
CA ASP A 104 9.26 -4.15 0.52
C ASP A 104 8.74 -4.96 -0.67
N VAL A 105 8.24 -4.27 -1.70
CA VAL A 105 7.70 -4.90 -2.91
C VAL A 105 8.69 -4.95 -4.07
N ARG A 106 9.96 -4.62 -3.79
CA ARG A 106 11.03 -4.68 -4.78
C ARG A 106 11.34 -6.12 -5.17
N PRO A 107 11.85 -6.34 -6.39
CA PRO A 107 12.36 -7.63 -6.81
C PRO A 107 13.60 -8.01 -6.00
N LEU A 108 13.89 -9.32 -5.97
CA LEU A 108 14.93 -9.89 -5.12
C LEU A 108 16.32 -9.29 -5.36
N TRP A 109 16.73 -9.09 -6.61
CA TRP A 109 18.05 -8.54 -6.96
C TRP A 109 18.26 -7.09 -6.51
N GLU A 110 17.18 -6.34 -6.25
CA GLU A 110 17.26 -4.97 -5.71
C GLU A 110 17.37 -5.02 -4.18
N ARG A 111 16.73 -6.02 -3.56
CA ARG A 111 16.78 -6.24 -2.12
C ARG A 111 18.14 -6.75 -1.65
N GLU A 112 18.75 -7.68 -2.38
CA GLU A 112 20.08 -8.23 -2.07
C GLU A 112 21.17 -7.16 -1.92
N LYS A 113 20.98 -6.01 -2.58
CA LYS A 113 21.91 -4.88 -2.54
C LYS A 113 21.78 -4.04 -1.27
N ALA A 114 20.55 -3.81 -0.83
CA ALA A 114 20.26 -3.10 0.40
C ALA A 114 18.82 -3.36 0.83
N TYR A 115 18.61 -3.66 2.10
CA TYR A 115 17.29 -3.85 2.69
C TYR A 115 17.25 -3.38 4.14
N VAL A 116 16.03 -3.19 4.65
CA VAL A 116 15.82 -2.84 6.06
C VAL A 116 15.58 -4.12 6.83
N ALA A 117 16.37 -4.38 7.87
CA ALA A 117 16.20 -5.56 8.71
C ALA A 117 14.81 -5.56 9.38
N GLY A 118 14.19 -6.73 9.47
CA GLY A 118 12.83 -6.87 10.02
C GLY A 118 11.69 -6.42 9.10
N SER A 119 11.98 -6.00 7.85
CA SER A 119 10.95 -5.73 6.83
C SER A 119 10.46 -7.01 6.16
N TYR A 120 9.16 -7.05 5.83
CA TYR A 120 8.60 -8.12 5.00
C TYR A 120 8.99 -7.90 3.54
N HIS A 121 9.36 -8.98 2.85
CA HIS A 121 9.72 -8.92 1.44
C HIS A 121 8.81 -9.82 0.62
N ILE A 122 7.98 -9.20 -0.21
CA ILE A 122 7.12 -9.91 -1.15
C ILE A 122 7.19 -9.15 -2.48
N PRO A 123 7.89 -9.68 -3.50
CA PRO A 123 8.10 -8.97 -4.75
C PRO A 123 6.80 -8.88 -5.57
N LEU A 124 6.45 -7.66 -5.99
CA LEU A 124 5.34 -7.46 -6.92
C LEU A 124 5.70 -7.91 -8.34
N PHE A 125 6.98 -7.78 -8.70
CA PHE A 125 7.51 -8.14 -10.00
C PHE A 125 8.65 -9.15 -9.85
N VAL A 126 8.58 -10.21 -10.63
CA VAL A 126 9.57 -11.28 -10.70
C VAL A 126 10.23 -11.29 -12.08
N GLU A 127 11.42 -11.86 -12.17
CA GLU A 127 12.15 -11.95 -13.45
C GLU A 127 11.42 -12.88 -14.42
N ASP A 128 11.25 -12.42 -15.66
CA ASP A 128 10.67 -13.25 -16.72
C ASP A 128 11.74 -14.17 -17.28
N LEU A 129 11.71 -15.45 -16.88
CA LEU A 129 12.61 -16.48 -17.39
C LEU A 129 12.09 -17.16 -18.66
N SER A 130 10.98 -16.70 -19.24
CA SER A 130 10.46 -17.31 -20.46
C SER A 130 11.44 -17.14 -21.62
N THR A 131 11.59 -18.22 -22.40
CA THR A 131 12.51 -18.37 -23.54
C THR A 131 11.81 -18.24 -24.89
N GLY A 132 10.54 -17.81 -24.91
CA GLY A 132 9.78 -17.65 -26.14
C GLY A 132 10.43 -16.63 -27.09
N LEU A 133 10.34 -16.86 -28.40
CA LEU A 133 10.96 -16.01 -29.43
C LEU A 133 10.54 -14.53 -29.28
N LEU A 134 9.26 -14.27 -29.02
CA LEU A 134 8.74 -12.92 -28.78
C LEU A 134 9.30 -12.31 -27.48
N THR A 135 9.44 -13.10 -26.42
CA THR A 135 10.07 -12.66 -25.16
C THR A 135 11.54 -12.32 -25.39
N MET A 136 12.27 -13.10 -26.19
CA MET A 136 13.67 -12.83 -26.51
C MET A 136 13.82 -11.52 -27.29
N VAL A 137 12.96 -11.29 -28.28
CA VAL A 137 12.92 -10.01 -29.02
C VAL A 137 12.61 -8.86 -28.05
N LYS A 138 11.65 -9.03 -27.15
CA LYS A 138 11.32 -8.02 -26.13
C LYS A 138 12.49 -7.73 -25.19
N LYS A 139 13.19 -8.77 -24.71
CA LYS A 139 14.41 -8.64 -23.90
C LYS A 139 15.49 -7.88 -24.67
N ALA A 140 15.72 -8.23 -25.92
CA ALA A 140 16.73 -7.56 -26.77
C ALA A 140 16.40 -6.08 -26.99
N VAL A 141 15.14 -5.74 -27.29
CA VAL A 141 14.71 -4.34 -27.45
C VAL A 141 14.86 -3.57 -26.15
N GLN A 142 14.43 -4.12 -25.02
CA GLN A 142 14.57 -3.48 -23.70
C GLN A 142 16.05 -3.32 -23.31
N MET A 143 16.89 -4.32 -23.58
CA MET A 143 18.33 -4.22 -23.39
C MET A 143 18.92 -3.11 -24.27
N GLY A 144 18.51 -3.02 -25.53
CA GLY A 144 18.97 -1.99 -26.48
C GLY A 144 18.54 -0.57 -26.10
N GLN A 145 17.38 -0.39 -25.49
CA GLN A 145 16.86 0.90 -24.99
C GLN A 145 17.47 1.33 -23.64
N GLY A 146 18.74 0.94 -23.38
CA GLY A 146 19.43 1.31 -22.15
C GLY A 146 19.25 0.32 -21.00
N GLY A 147 18.61 -0.82 -21.21
CA GLY A 147 18.55 -1.90 -20.21
C GLY A 147 19.93 -2.40 -19.78
N TRP A 148 20.94 -2.38 -20.67
CA TRP A 148 22.32 -2.70 -20.31
C TRP A 148 23.00 -1.64 -19.42
N TRP A 149 22.60 -0.37 -19.55
CA TRP A 149 23.15 0.74 -18.77
C TRP A 149 22.49 0.87 -17.39
N ILE A 150 21.15 0.78 -17.36
CA ILE A 150 20.31 0.97 -16.17
C ILE A 150 20.13 -0.35 -15.40
N GLY A 151 20.40 -1.49 -16.03
CA GLY A 151 20.19 -2.83 -15.44
C GLY A 151 18.73 -3.25 -15.41
N LEU A 152 17.90 -2.71 -16.30
CA LEU A 152 16.47 -3.02 -16.35
C LEU A 152 16.24 -4.43 -16.88
N LYS A 153 16.00 -5.38 -15.99
CA LYS A 153 15.59 -6.75 -16.33
C LYS A 153 14.15 -6.79 -16.82
N LEU A 154 13.83 -7.71 -17.73
CA LEU A 154 12.44 -7.93 -18.11
C LEU A 154 11.72 -8.60 -16.94
N THR A 155 10.68 -7.94 -16.44
CA THR A 155 9.90 -8.41 -15.30
C THR A 155 8.46 -8.68 -15.67
N VAL A 156 7.87 -9.63 -14.97
CA VAL A 156 6.44 -9.98 -15.05
C VAL A 156 5.85 -9.83 -13.65
N LYS A 157 4.56 -9.46 -13.60
CA LYS A 157 3.85 -9.33 -12.32
C LYS A 157 3.72 -10.71 -11.67
N ASN A 158 3.93 -10.78 -10.37
CA ASN A 158 3.71 -11.99 -9.59
C ASN A 158 2.21 -12.18 -9.32
N ASP A 159 1.61 -13.20 -9.92
CA ASP A 159 0.18 -13.51 -9.73
C ASP A 159 -0.15 -13.97 -8.30
N ASN A 160 0.83 -14.50 -7.57
CA ASN A 160 0.68 -14.99 -6.20
C ASN A 160 1.01 -13.91 -5.15
N PHE A 161 1.26 -12.67 -5.57
CA PHE A 161 1.66 -11.57 -4.69
C PHE A 161 0.69 -11.42 -3.50
N PHE A 162 -0.60 -11.30 -3.78
CA PHE A 162 -1.61 -11.07 -2.75
C PHE A 162 -1.75 -12.25 -1.77
N GLU A 163 -1.61 -13.49 -2.25
CA GLU A 163 -1.65 -14.69 -1.40
C GLU A 163 -0.45 -14.76 -0.45
N GLN A 164 0.74 -14.40 -0.94
CA GLN A 164 1.95 -14.31 -0.13
C GLN A 164 1.82 -13.22 0.94
N VAL A 165 1.23 -12.08 0.61
CA VAL A 165 0.97 -11.01 1.60
C VAL A 165 0.00 -11.48 2.67
N LYS A 166 -1.11 -12.14 2.31
CA LYS A 166 -2.06 -12.68 3.31
C LYS A 166 -1.42 -13.68 4.26
N THR A 167 -0.51 -14.51 3.76
CA THR A 167 0.14 -15.56 4.55
C THR A 167 1.18 -14.97 5.49
N THR A 168 1.91 -13.95 5.05
CA THR A 168 3.01 -13.35 5.81
C THR A 168 2.54 -12.24 6.75
N VAL A 169 1.52 -11.48 6.34
CA VAL A 169 1.14 -10.22 6.98
C VAL A 169 -0.34 -10.26 7.40
N PRO A 170 -0.64 -10.15 8.71
CA PRO A 170 -2.01 -10.10 9.20
C PRO A 170 -2.71 -8.80 8.80
N LYS A 171 -4.00 -8.87 8.48
CA LYS A 171 -4.79 -7.73 7.96
C LYS A 171 -4.92 -6.52 8.91
N GLY A 172 -4.71 -6.71 10.20
CA GLY A 172 -4.81 -5.64 11.21
C GLY A 172 -3.52 -4.84 11.42
N GLU A 173 -2.43 -5.22 10.76
CA GLU A 173 -1.12 -4.57 10.92
C GLU A 173 -1.01 -3.30 10.07
N LYS A 174 -0.32 -2.28 10.60
CA LYS A 174 -0.03 -1.03 9.89
C LYS A 174 1.13 -1.26 8.93
N LEU A 175 0.90 -1.09 7.63
CA LEU A 175 1.89 -1.40 6.60
C LEU A 175 2.34 -0.16 5.87
N LEU A 176 3.66 0.03 5.84
CA LEU A 176 4.31 1.00 4.97
C LEU A 176 4.81 0.26 3.72
N VAL A 177 4.14 0.46 2.59
CA VAL A 177 4.48 -0.19 1.34
C VAL A 177 5.52 0.65 0.60
N VAL A 178 6.67 0.04 0.32
CA VAL A 178 7.84 0.73 -0.23
C VAL A 178 8.38 0.04 -1.48
N CYS A 179 8.91 0.83 -2.39
CA CYS A 179 9.73 0.35 -3.51
C CYS A 179 10.85 1.35 -3.82
N GLY A 180 11.63 1.13 -4.88
CA GLY A 180 12.72 2.05 -5.26
C GLY A 180 12.28 3.49 -5.52
N GLU A 181 11.31 3.70 -6.44
CA GLU A 181 10.87 5.05 -6.88
C GLU A 181 9.47 5.45 -6.40
N GLY A 182 8.69 4.50 -5.86
CA GLY A 182 7.31 4.71 -5.40
C GLY A 182 6.20 4.26 -6.36
N LEU A 183 6.49 3.97 -7.64
CA LEU A 183 5.46 3.56 -8.62
C LEU A 183 4.95 2.14 -8.40
N ARG A 184 5.88 1.19 -8.15
CA ARG A 184 5.52 -0.21 -7.89
C ARG A 184 4.74 -0.37 -6.58
N SER A 185 5.03 0.45 -5.57
CA SER A 185 4.33 0.41 -4.30
C SER A 185 2.90 0.94 -4.41
N LEU A 186 2.62 1.92 -5.30
CA LEU A 186 1.24 2.35 -5.59
C LEU A 186 0.38 1.20 -6.13
N LEU A 187 0.90 0.45 -7.10
CA LEU A 187 0.19 -0.71 -7.65
C LEU A 187 -0.05 -1.78 -6.59
N ALA A 188 0.94 -2.05 -5.75
CA ALA A 188 0.77 -2.98 -4.63
C ALA A 188 -0.28 -2.49 -3.62
N ILE A 189 -0.30 -1.20 -3.30
CA ILE A 189 -1.27 -0.61 -2.37
C ILE A 189 -2.70 -0.79 -2.86
N GLU A 190 -2.95 -0.57 -4.15
CA GLU A 190 -4.29 -0.78 -4.69
C GLU A 190 -4.72 -2.25 -4.56
N GLU A 191 -3.84 -3.19 -4.90
CA GLU A 191 -4.11 -4.62 -4.74
C GLU A 191 -4.36 -5.03 -3.29
N LEU A 192 -3.64 -4.41 -2.34
CA LEU A 192 -3.85 -4.62 -0.91
C LEU A 192 -5.13 -3.96 -0.40
N SER A 193 -5.46 -2.77 -0.89
CA SER A 193 -6.67 -2.04 -0.53
C SER A 193 -7.92 -2.80 -1.01
N ASP A 194 -7.91 -3.27 -2.25
CA ASP A 194 -8.95 -4.18 -2.79
C ASP A 194 -9.02 -5.49 -1.99
N GLY A 195 -7.89 -5.90 -1.42
CA GLY A 195 -7.76 -7.05 -0.54
C GLY A 195 -8.31 -6.89 0.88
N GLY A 196 -8.75 -5.68 1.24
CA GLY A 196 -9.29 -5.33 2.55
C GLY A 196 -8.22 -4.98 3.59
N TYR A 197 -7.03 -4.54 3.17
CA TYR A 197 -6.07 -3.90 4.09
C TYR A 197 -6.41 -2.42 4.22
N GLU A 198 -6.74 -1.98 5.43
CA GLU A 198 -7.20 -0.60 5.69
C GLU A 198 -6.07 0.32 6.15
N GLN A 199 -5.06 -0.21 6.86
CA GLN A 199 -3.99 0.57 7.47
C GLN A 199 -2.75 0.61 6.56
N LEU A 200 -2.90 1.21 5.38
CA LEU A 200 -1.85 1.31 4.37
C LEU A 200 -1.23 2.72 4.35
N ALA A 201 0.10 2.74 4.28
CA ALA A 201 0.89 3.93 4.06
C ALA A 201 1.76 3.76 2.80
N TRP A 202 1.86 4.84 2.02
CA TRP A 202 2.67 4.91 0.82
C TRP A 202 3.86 5.83 1.04
N LEU A 203 5.06 5.35 0.71
CA LEU A 203 6.24 6.19 0.70
C LEU A 203 6.40 6.94 -0.63
N ARG A 204 6.29 8.27 -0.58
CA ARG A 204 6.48 9.14 -1.74
C ARG A 204 7.94 9.12 -2.22
N GLY A 205 8.13 8.79 -3.50
CA GLY A 205 9.46 8.73 -4.12
C GLY A 205 10.26 7.47 -3.78
N GLY A 206 9.67 6.54 -3.00
CA GLY A 206 10.31 5.30 -2.62
C GLY A 206 11.63 5.50 -1.87
N PHE A 207 12.46 4.46 -1.85
CA PHE A 207 13.76 4.46 -1.18
C PHE A 207 14.79 5.40 -1.79
N ASN A 208 14.65 5.77 -3.07
CA ASN A 208 15.57 6.69 -3.73
C ASN A 208 15.57 8.08 -3.08
N ASN A 209 14.45 8.47 -2.46
CA ASN A 209 14.27 9.79 -1.85
C ASN A 209 14.54 9.80 -0.34
N VAL A 210 14.90 8.66 0.25
CA VAL A 210 15.12 8.52 1.69
C VAL A 210 16.57 8.82 2.02
N SER A 211 16.81 9.64 3.04
CA SER A 211 18.15 9.87 3.55
C SER A 211 18.68 8.61 4.24
N ASP A 212 20.00 8.42 4.24
CA ASP A 212 20.59 7.18 4.78
C ASP A 212 20.39 7.09 6.30
N ASP A 213 20.21 8.23 6.96
CA ASP A 213 20.04 8.34 8.41
C ASP A 213 18.57 8.20 8.86
N ALA A 214 17.61 8.29 7.93
CA ALA A 214 16.18 8.22 8.26
C ALA A 214 15.72 6.80 8.61
N VAL A 215 16.41 5.77 8.11
CA VAL A 215 16.05 4.37 8.35
C VAL A 215 17.18 3.67 9.08
N GLN A 216 16.87 3.21 10.29
CA GLN A 216 17.80 2.42 11.09
C GLN A 216 17.79 0.97 10.62
N ASN A 217 18.89 0.25 10.83
CA ASN A 217 19.04 -1.18 10.50
C ASN A 217 19.00 -1.49 8.99
N VAL A 218 19.66 -0.67 8.17
CA VAL A 218 19.88 -0.99 6.75
C VAL A 218 21.04 -1.97 6.62
N GLU A 219 20.80 -3.12 6.01
CA GLU A 219 21.78 -4.16 5.73
C GLU A 219 22.02 -4.27 4.22
N GLY A 220 23.28 -4.48 3.81
CA GLY A 220 23.65 -4.72 2.42
C GLY A 220 24.95 -4.02 2.00
N PRO A 221 25.50 -4.38 0.83
CA PRO A 221 26.74 -3.80 0.31
C PRO A 221 26.63 -2.33 -0.11
N MET A 222 25.42 -1.78 -0.29
CA MET A 222 25.25 -0.40 -0.72
C MET A 222 24.15 0.34 0.06
N ARG A 223 24.10 1.66 -0.10
CA ARG A 223 23.07 2.51 0.51
C ARG A 223 21.72 2.28 -0.15
N LEU A 224 20.65 2.40 0.64
CA LEU A 224 19.28 2.10 0.23
C LEU A 224 18.84 2.93 -0.99
N ARG A 225 19.24 4.21 -1.05
CA ARG A 225 18.96 5.12 -2.17
C ARG A 225 19.53 4.68 -3.52
N PHE A 226 20.59 3.88 -3.50
CA PHE A 226 21.30 3.44 -4.70
C PHE A 226 20.98 1.99 -5.07
N ALA A 227 20.19 1.28 -4.25
CA ALA A 227 19.83 -0.11 -4.49
C ALA A 227 19.05 -0.31 -5.80
N THR A 228 18.28 0.70 -6.23
CA THR A 228 17.51 0.70 -7.47
C THR A 228 18.40 0.78 -8.73
N LEU A 229 19.64 1.26 -8.60
CA LEU A 229 20.58 1.34 -9.72
C LEU A 229 21.09 -0.05 -10.09
N GLY A 230 21.30 -0.29 -11.38
CA GLY A 230 21.81 -1.56 -11.89
C GLY A 230 22.61 -1.41 -13.17
N GLY A 231 23.05 -2.54 -13.72
CA GLY A 231 23.79 -2.57 -14.98
C GLY A 231 25.12 -1.82 -14.89
N ALA A 232 25.56 -1.24 -16.01
CA ALA A 232 26.81 -0.48 -16.07
C ALA A 232 26.83 0.74 -15.12
N SER A 233 25.67 1.36 -14.87
CA SER A 233 25.57 2.53 -13.99
C SER A 233 25.98 2.24 -12.54
N GLU A 234 25.72 1.02 -12.06
CA GLU A 234 26.11 0.60 -10.71
C GLU A 234 27.64 0.52 -10.58
N TYR A 235 28.34 0.01 -11.60
CA TYR A 235 29.80 -0.06 -11.61
C TYR A 235 30.43 1.33 -11.63
N LEU A 236 29.89 2.23 -12.46
CA LEU A 236 30.35 3.62 -12.49
C LEU A 236 30.15 4.31 -11.15
N LEU A 237 29.02 4.09 -10.49
CA LEU A 237 28.79 4.63 -9.14
C LEU A 237 29.82 4.09 -8.14
N LYS A 238 30.12 2.79 -8.16
CA LYS A 238 31.15 2.21 -7.29
C LYS A 238 32.52 2.82 -7.55
N ILE A 239 32.88 3.01 -8.81
CA ILE A 239 34.14 3.67 -9.21
C ILE A 239 34.15 5.13 -8.73
N ALA A 240 33.06 5.87 -8.94
CA ALA A 240 32.96 7.26 -8.51
C ALA A 240 33.06 7.40 -6.97
N LEU A 241 32.36 6.54 -6.23
CA LEU A 241 32.44 6.48 -4.76
C LEU A 241 33.86 6.11 -4.29
N PHE A 242 34.54 5.22 -5.00
CA PHE A 242 35.93 4.87 -4.72
C PHE A 242 36.86 6.07 -4.90
N PHE A 243 36.75 6.80 -6.01
CA PHE A 243 37.55 8.01 -6.22
C PHE A 243 37.22 9.13 -5.23
N GLN A 244 35.94 9.32 -4.88
CA GLN A 244 35.54 10.30 -3.87
C GLN A 244 36.17 9.99 -2.50
N LYS A 245 36.27 8.70 -2.13
CA LYS A 245 36.95 8.26 -0.92
C LYS A 245 38.46 8.53 -0.96
N LEU A 246 39.08 8.44 -2.13
CA LEU A 246 40.49 8.79 -2.32
C LEU A 246 40.74 10.30 -2.31
N SER A 247 39.78 11.09 -2.81
CA SER A 247 39.92 12.54 -2.92
C SER A 247 39.53 13.31 -1.65
N SER A 248 38.86 12.67 -0.69
CA SER A 248 38.55 13.30 0.59
C SER A 248 39.75 13.16 1.53
N PRO A 249 40.52 14.23 1.80
CA PRO A 249 41.63 14.15 2.74
C PRO A 249 41.06 13.84 4.12
N SER A 250 41.60 12.78 4.74
CA SER A 250 41.28 12.37 6.10
C SER A 250 41.43 13.57 7.05
N GLN A 251 40.31 14.21 7.43
CA GLN A 251 40.29 15.12 8.58
C GLN A 251 40.62 14.24 9.79
N LYS A 252 41.88 14.27 10.21
CA LYS A 252 42.35 13.70 11.47
C LYS A 252 41.53 14.35 12.58
N SER A 253 40.80 13.52 13.32
CA SER A 253 40.40 13.82 14.69
C SER A 253 41.67 14.04 15.51
N GLU A 254 42.01 15.30 15.79
CA GLU A 254 42.88 15.63 16.91
C GLU A 254 42.13 15.39 18.23
N PRO A 255 42.84 14.92 19.28
CA PRO A 255 42.26 14.52 20.56
C PRO A 255 41.69 15.68 21.38
#